data_AF-A0A9Y3VYG5-F1
#
_entry.id   AF-A0A9Y3VYG5-F1
#
_cell.length_a   1.000
_cell.length_b   1.000
_cell.length_c   1.000
_cell.angle_alpha   90.00
_cell.angle_beta   90.00
_cell.angle_gamma   90.00
#
_symmetry.space_group_name_H-M   'P 1'
#
loop_
_entity.id
_entity.type
_entity.pdbx_description
1 polymer ?
#
loop_
_entity_poly.entity_id
_entity_poly.type
_entity_poly.pdbx_seq_one_letter_code
_entity_poly.pdbx_strand_id
1 'polypeptide(L)'
;MLFLFQLGSEMTTILLSFMCNSSCMGGMNRRPILTILTLETPEGLVLGRRCFEVRVCACPGRDRKTEEDNKQKKESGTKETKKRKSAPPPDTTSTKKSKCTSSAEEDDKEVFLLPVRGRERYEMLKKINDGLELLDKDSKSKSKVSVKHEVPVPSSGKRLLQRGERSDSD
;
A
#
# COMPACT_ATOMS: atom_id res chain seq x y z
N MET A 1 16.31 25.08 5.47
CA MET A 1 15.06 25.03 6.27
C MET A 1 15.41 24.34 7.58
N LEU A 2 15.36 25.04 8.71
CA LEU A 2 15.65 24.45 10.02
C LEU A 2 14.38 23.72 10.51
N PHE A 3 14.47 22.40 10.68
CA PHE A 3 13.38 21.61 11.26
C PHE A 3 13.46 21.70 12.78
N LEU A 4 12.71 22.64 13.36
CA LEU A 4 12.55 22.73 14.81
C LEU A 4 11.30 21.97 15.22
N PHE A 5 11.44 21.04 16.17
CA PHE A 5 10.30 20.37 16.77
C PHE A 5 9.51 21.35 17.63
N GLN A 6 8.18 21.34 17.48
CA GLN A 6 7.31 21.98 18.45
C GLN A 6 7.36 21.16 19.75
N LEU A 7 7.54 21.83 20.90
CA LEU A 7 7.55 21.16 22.21
C LEU A 7 6.27 20.34 22.39
N GLY A 8 6.43 19.07 22.78
CA GLY A 8 5.33 18.12 22.91
C GLY A 8 4.89 17.42 21.61
N SER A 9 5.57 17.66 20.48
CA SER A 9 5.35 16.93 19.23
C SER A 9 6.53 16.01 18.90
N GLU A 10 6.24 14.75 18.57
CA GLU A 10 7.23 13.78 18.10
C GLU A 10 7.50 13.89 16.58
N MET A 11 6.72 14.71 15.87
CA MET A 11 6.78 14.84 14.41
C MET A 11 6.76 16.29 13.95
N THR A 12 7.39 16.54 12.80
CA THR A 12 7.35 17.83 12.11
C THR A 12 6.54 17.68 10.82
N THR A 13 5.53 18.53 10.64
CA THR A 13 4.67 18.53 9.45
C THR A 13 5.20 19.52 8.43
N ILE A 14 5.35 19.07 7.19
CA ILE A 14 5.70 19.91 6.04
C ILE A 14 4.48 20.00 5.13
N LEU A 15 4.05 21.22 4.84
CA LEU A 15 2.97 21.47 3.89
C LEU A 15 3.55 21.68 2.49
N LEU A 16 3.15 20.83 1.55
CA LEU A 16 3.58 20.90 0.15
C LEU A 16 2.38 21.25 -0.73
N SER A 17 2.60 22.14 -1.71
CA SER A 17 1.59 22.50 -2.70
C SER A 17 2.06 22.10 -4.10
N PHE A 18 1.22 21.34 -4.82
CA PHE A 18 1.50 20.92 -6.18
C PHE A 18 0.72 21.79 -7.17
N MET A 19 1.45 22.46 -8.08
CA MET A 19 0.89 23.53 -8.90
C MET A 19 0.33 23.08 -10.26
N CYS A 20 0.58 21.84 -10.70
CA CYS A 20 -0.02 21.31 -11.93
C CYS A 20 -0.77 20.02 -11.64
N ASN A 21 -1.87 19.84 -12.37
CA ASN A 21 -2.53 18.55 -12.45
C ASN A 21 -1.65 17.53 -13.15
N SER A 22 -1.74 16.28 -12.71
CA SER A 22 -1.01 15.17 -13.34
C SER A 22 -1.39 15.00 -14.82
N SER A 23 -2.59 15.46 -15.21
CA SER A 23 -3.12 15.41 -16.58
C SER A 23 -2.71 16.57 -17.48
N CYS A 24 -1.97 17.58 -16.99
CA CYS A 24 -1.50 18.72 -17.79
C CYS A 24 -0.80 18.23 -19.08
N MET A 25 -1.30 18.65 -20.25
CA MET A 25 -0.66 18.38 -21.53
C MET A 25 0.66 19.19 -21.62
N GLY A 26 1.69 18.62 -22.25
CA GLY A 26 3.02 19.26 -22.35
C GLY A 26 3.87 19.24 -21.08
N GLY A 27 3.34 18.74 -19.95
CA GLY A 27 4.07 18.55 -18.70
C GLY A 27 4.14 17.07 -18.28
N MET A 28 3.52 16.75 -17.14
CA MET A 28 3.42 15.37 -16.64
C MET A 28 2.70 14.45 -17.62
N ASN A 29 1.66 14.93 -18.31
CA ASN A 29 0.92 14.17 -19.33
C ASN A 29 0.47 12.77 -18.85
N ARG A 30 -0.19 12.73 -17.69
CA ARG A 30 -0.72 11.52 -17.03
C ARG A 30 0.34 10.49 -16.63
N ARG A 31 1.63 10.84 -16.64
CA ARG A 31 2.69 10.00 -16.10
C ARG A 31 2.65 10.02 -14.58
N PRO A 32 2.69 8.87 -13.89
CA PRO A 32 2.81 8.81 -12.44
C PRO A 32 4.08 9.54 -11.96
N ILE A 33 3.98 10.20 -10.81
CA ILE A 33 5.10 10.89 -10.18
C ILE A 33 5.38 10.35 -8.78
N LEU A 34 6.65 10.40 -8.40
CA LEU A 34 7.12 10.10 -7.06
C LEU A 34 7.63 11.38 -6.42
N THR A 35 7.08 11.74 -5.27
CA THR A 35 7.66 12.77 -4.41
C THR A 35 8.73 12.13 -3.55
N ILE A 36 9.91 12.73 -3.59
CA ILE A 36 11.09 12.27 -2.85
C ILE A 36 11.41 13.34 -1.81
N LEU A 37 11.35 12.97 -0.54
CA LEU A 37 11.79 13.79 0.57
C LEU A 37 13.16 13.33 1.03
N THR A 38 14.14 14.21 1.01
CA THR A 38 15.48 13.96 1.54
C THR A 38 15.74 14.80 2.79
N LEU A 39 16.40 14.17 3.77
CA LEU A 39 17.01 14.85 4.89
C LEU A 39 18.50 14.98 4.58
N GLU A 40 19.00 16.20 4.52
CA GLU A 40 20.36 16.51 4.07
C GLU A 40 21.08 17.41 5.08
N THR A 41 22.40 17.26 5.17
CA THR A 41 23.25 18.21 5.91
C THR A 41 23.41 19.51 5.10
N PRO A 42 23.84 20.62 5.73
CA PRO A 42 24.14 21.87 5.01
C PRO A 42 25.18 21.70 3.89
N GLU A 43 26.04 20.70 3.99
CA GLU A 43 27.07 20.35 2.99
C GLU A 43 26.52 19.46 1.85
N GLY A 44 25.23 19.13 1.86
CA GLY A 44 24.56 18.32 0.83
C GLY A 44 24.66 16.81 1.02
N LEU A 45 25.11 16.32 2.19
CA LEU A 45 25.13 14.88 2.48
C LEU A 45 23.73 14.38 2.84
N VAL A 46 23.24 13.36 2.13
CA VAL A 46 21.92 12.76 2.40
C VAL A 46 21.98 11.83 3.63
N LEU A 47 21.24 12.20 4.68
CA LEU A 47 21.06 11.42 5.91
C LEU A 47 19.89 10.44 5.83
N GLY A 48 18.87 10.76 5.03
CA GLY A 48 17.68 9.93 4.90
C GLY A 48 16.85 10.29 3.67
N ARG A 49 16.06 9.32 3.17
CA ARG A 49 15.18 9.50 2.02
C ARG A 49 13.87 8.75 2.21
N ARG A 50 12.76 9.38 1.87
CA ARG A 50 11.43 8.77 1.82
C ARG A 50 10.75 9.12 0.50
N CYS A 51 10.07 8.16 -0.11
CA CYS A 51 9.38 8.33 -1.38
C CYS A 51 7.92 7.92 -1.25
N PHE A 52 7.03 8.63 -1.94
CA PHE A 52 5.62 8.26 -2.07
C PHE A 52 5.06 8.74 -3.41
N GLU A 53 4.05 8.03 -3.93
CA GLU A 53 3.36 8.38 -5.17
C GLU A 53 2.37 9.52 -4.94
N VAL A 54 2.31 10.45 -5.89
CA VAL A 54 1.38 11.59 -5.85
C VAL A 54 0.60 11.68 -7.15
N ARG A 55 -0.70 11.89 -7.03
CA ARG A 55 -1.57 12.20 -8.17
C ARG A 55 -2.39 13.44 -7.88
N VAL A 56 -2.00 14.56 -8.48
CA VAL A 56 -2.76 15.81 -8.46
C VAL A 56 -3.90 15.71 -9.47
N CYS A 57 -5.14 15.75 -8.98
CA CYS A 57 -6.35 15.59 -9.79
C CYS A 57 -7.51 16.41 -9.20
N ALA A 58 -8.54 16.64 -10.03
CA ALA A 58 -9.71 17.44 -9.64
C ALA A 58 -10.63 16.74 -8.62
N CYS A 59 -10.62 15.40 -8.55
CA CYS A 59 -11.49 14.62 -7.68
C CYS A 59 -10.71 13.51 -6.94
N PRO A 60 -9.89 13.86 -5.91
CA PRO A 60 -9.00 12.90 -5.25
C PRO A 60 -9.70 11.65 -4.70
N GLY A 61 -10.87 11.82 -4.05
CA GLY A 61 -11.60 10.69 -3.47
C GLY A 61 -12.11 9.68 -4.51
N ARG A 62 -12.62 10.17 -5.65
CA ARG A 62 -13.09 9.31 -6.75
C ARG A 62 -11.93 8.57 -7.39
N ASP A 63 -10.87 9.30 -7.73
CA ASP A 63 -9.71 8.75 -8.42
C ASP A 63 -8.99 7.72 -7.52
N ARG A 64 -8.84 8.02 -6.22
CA ARG A 64 -8.31 7.08 -5.22
C ARG A 64 -9.11 5.79 -5.16
N LYS A 65 -10.43 5.87 -5.00
CA LYS A 65 -11.29 4.69 -4.97
C LYS A 65 -11.16 3.85 -6.24
N THR A 66 -11.15 4.51 -7.39
CA THR A 66 -11.02 3.85 -8.69
C THR A 66 -9.67 3.15 -8.84
N GLU A 67 -8.57 3.78 -8.39
CA GLU A 67 -7.23 3.17 -8.43
C GLU A 67 -7.07 2.00 -7.47
N GLU A 68 -7.59 2.11 -6.24
CA GLU A 68 -7.61 1.02 -5.25
C GLU A 68 -8.45 -0.17 -5.76
N ASP A 69 -9.67 0.07 -6.27
CA ASP A 69 -10.53 -0.96 -6.85
C ASP A 69 -9.86 -1.64 -8.06
N ASN A 70 -9.16 -0.88 -8.90
CA ASN A 70 -8.44 -1.42 -10.05
C ASN A 70 -7.20 -2.23 -9.65
N LYS A 71 -6.51 -1.87 -8.56
CA LYS A 71 -5.40 -2.66 -8.00
C LYS A 71 -5.93 -3.99 -7.47
N GLN A 72 -7.00 -3.97 -6.68
CA GLN A 72 -7.65 -5.17 -6.17
C GLN A 72 -8.10 -6.11 -7.31
N LYS A 73 -8.73 -5.58 -8.36
CA LYS A 73 -9.16 -6.38 -9.52
C LYS A 73 -8.00 -6.96 -10.33
N LYS A 74 -6.86 -6.27 -10.37
CA LYS A 74 -5.64 -6.79 -11.03
C LYS A 74 -5.01 -7.92 -10.22
N GLU A 75 -5.07 -7.83 -8.90
CA GLU A 75 -4.58 -8.85 -7.98
C GLU A 75 -5.52 -10.06 -7.96
N SER A 76 -6.84 -9.87 -8.06
CA SER A 76 -7.84 -10.95 -8.11
C SER A 76 -8.05 -11.57 -9.50
N GLY A 77 -7.12 -11.38 -10.45
CA GLY A 77 -7.04 -12.16 -11.70
C GLY A 77 -8.21 -12.06 -12.68
N THR A 78 -9.25 -11.24 -12.44
CA THR A 78 -10.41 -11.20 -13.32
C THR A 78 -10.15 -10.32 -14.54
N LYS A 79 -9.47 -10.88 -15.56
CA LYS A 79 -9.41 -10.29 -16.90
C LYS A 79 -10.79 -10.36 -17.56
N GLU A 80 -11.70 -9.46 -17.21
CA GLU A 80 -12.88 -9.23 -18.04
C GLU A 80 -12.45 -8.57 -19.35
N THR A 81 -12.31 -9.39 -20.39
CA THR A 81 -12.24 -8.96 -21.78
C THR A 81 -13.55 -8.26 -22.16
N LYS A 82 -13.62 -6.93 -21.98
CA LYS A 82 -14.65 -6.11 -22.61
C LYS A 82 -14.38 -6.04 -24.11
N LYS A 83 -14.98 -6.97 -24.86
CA LYS A 83 -15.23 -6.85 -26.30
C LYS A 83 -15.93 -5.51 -26.56
N ARG A 84 -15.25 -4.61 -27.27
CA ARG A 84 -15.88 -3.43 -27.90
C ARG A 84 -16.92 -3.93 -28.90
N LYS A 85 -18.16 -3.48 -28.73
CA LYS A 85 -19.29 -3.74 -29.61
C LYS A 85 -19.27 -2.71 -30.74
N SER A 86 -19.10 -3.16 -31.98
CA SER A 86 -19.38 -2.39 -33.20
C SER A 86 -20.53 -3.04 -33.95
N ALA A 87 -21.61 -2.26 -34.14
CA ALA A 87 -22.73 -2.36 -35.08
C ALA A 87 -23.85 -3.45 -34.89
N PRO A 88 -25.10 -3.21 -35.39
CA PRO A 88 -26.35 -3.89 -34.99
C PRO A 88 -27.00 -4.75 -36.12
N PRO A 89 -28.29 -5.19 -36.06
CA PRO A 89 -28.79 -6.57 -35.91
C PRO A 89 -29.39 -7.20 -37.21
N PRO A 90 -29.94 -8.44 -37.23
CA PRO A 90 -31.35 -8.68 -36.84
C PRO A 90 -31.65 -10.02 -36.10
N ASP A 91 -32.92 -10.12 -35.71
CA ASP A 91 -33.71 -11.05 -34.88
C ASP A 91 -33.49 -12.57 -34.98
N THR A 92 -33.65 -13.29 -33.83
CA THR A 92 -34.76 -14.24 -33.55
C THR A 92 -34.58 -15.04 -32.23
N THR A 93 -35.67 -15.09 -31.45
CA THR A 93 -36.15 -16.16 -30.54
C THR A 93 -35.38 -16.62 -29.28
N SER A 94 -35.91 -16.18 -28.13
CA SER A 94 -36.34 -16.95 -26.92
C SER A 94 -35.37 -17.80 -26.08
N THR A 95 -35.29 -17.38 -24.80
CA THR A 95 -35.27 -18.18 -23.56
C THR A 95 -34.00 -18.99 -23.20
N LYS A 96 -33.21 -18.52 -22.22
CA LYS A 96 -33.33 -18.86 -20.78
C LYS A 96 -32.22 -18.15 -19.99
N LYS A 97 -32.63 -17.45 -18.93
CA LYS A 97 -31.80 -16.78 -17.93
C LYS A 97 -31.68 -17.72 -16.73
N SER A 98 -30.46 -18.12 -16.38
CA SER A 98 -30.11 -18.65 -15.05
C SER A 98 -28.59 -18.52 -14.89
N LYS A 99 -28.12 -17.39 -14.33
CA LYS A 99 -27.67 -17.32 -12.93
C LYS A 99 -26.35 -18.05 -12.73
N CYS A 100 -25.23 -17.40 -13.07
CA CYS A 100 -23.95 -17.68 -12.44
C CYS A 100 -23.79 -16.67 -11.30
N THR A 101 -24.24 -17.12 -10.13
CA THR A 101 -23.96 -16.55 -8.82
C THR A 101 -22.44 -16.55 -8.57
N SER A 102 -21.92 -15.37 -8.22
CA SER A 102 -20.82 -15.15 -7.28
C SER A 102 -20.01 -16.38 -6.85
N SER A 103 -18.82 -16.58 -7.43
CA SER A 103 -17.82 -17.52 -6.92
C SER A 103 -16.43 -16.89 -6.79
N ALA A 104 -16.36 -15.58 -6.55
CA ALA A 104 -15.08 -14.90 -6.27
C ALA A 104 -14.42 -15.36 -4.95
N GLU A 105 -15.14 -16.11 -4.12
CA GLU A 105 -14.67 -16.63 -2.82
C GLU A 105 -13.99 -18.01 -2.94
N GLU A 106 -14.09 -18.70 -4.08
CA GLU A 106 -13.54 -20.06 -4.27
C GLU A 106 -12.12 -20.05 -4.86
N ASP A 107 -11.74 -19.04 -5.66
CA ASP A 107 -10.41 -18.93 -6.28
C ASP A 107 -9.27 -18.77 -5.25
N ASP A 108 -9.54 -18.13 -4.10
CA ASP A 108 -8.53 -17.88 -3.04
C ASP A 108 -8.06 -19.15 -2.29
N LYS A 109 -8.61 -20.32 -2.62
CA LYS A 109 -8.24 -21.62 -2.01
C LYS A 109 -7.56 -22.57 -2.99
N GLU A 110 -7.33 -22.13 -4.24
CA GLU A 110 -6.67 -22.96 -5.24
C GLU A 110 -5.19 -23.17 -4.84
N VAL A 111 -4.77 -24.44 -4.79
CA VAL A 111 -3.40 -24.82 -4.42
C VAL A 111 -2.61 -25.11 -5.69
N PHE A 112 -1.56 -24.31 -5.93
CA PHE A 112 -0.62 -24.53 -7.02
C PHE A 112 0.62 -25.29 -6.54
N LEU A 113 1.05 -26.29 -7.31
CA LEU A 113 2.27 -27.05 -7.01
C LEU A 113 3.47 -26.46 -7.77
N LEU A 114 4.50 -26.03 -7.04
CA LEU A 114 5.76 -25.56 -7.60
C LEU A 114 6.87 -26.59 -7.36
N PRO A 115 7.35 -27.34 -8.37
CA PRO A 115 8.44 -28.28 -8.19
C PRO A 115 9.77 -27.55 -7.98
N VAL A 116 10.43 -27.81 -6.85
CA VAL A 116 11.71 -27.18 -6.48
C VAL A 116 12.81 -28.23 -6.40
N ARG A 117 13.93 -28.00 -7.10
CA ARG A 117 15.11 -28.88 -7.02
C ARG A 117 16.07 -28.41 -5.92
N GLY A 118 16.47 -29.31 -5.03
CA GLY A 118 17.45 -29.02 -3.97
C GLY A 118 16.81 -28.49 -2.68
N ARG A 119 17.29 -29.02 -1.55
CA ARG A 119 16.67 -28.86 -0.23
C ARG A 119 16.68 -27.44 0.29
N GLU A 120 17.82 -26.75 0.16
CA GLU A 120 17.98 -25.36 0.64
C GLU A 120 17.01 -24.39 -0.05
N ARG A 121 16.84 -24.52 -1.37
CA ARG A 121 15.87 -23.72 -2.14
C ARG A 121 14.43 -23.99 -1.70
N TYR A 122 14.11 -25.25 -1.44
CA TYR A 122 12.79 -25.62 -0.93
C TYR A 122 12.53 -25.01 0.45
N GLU A 123 13.49 -25.08 1.37
CA GLU A 123 13.34 -24.52 2.72
C GLU A 123 13.18 -23.00 2.71
N MET A 124 13.88 -22.30 1.81
CA MET A 124 13.71 -20.85 1.63
C MET A 124 12.31 -20.50 1.11
N LEU A 125 11.83 -21.17 0.05
CA LEU A 125 10.49 -20.93 -0.50
C LEU A 125 9.38 -21.32 0.47
N LYS A 126 9.57 -22.40 1.23
CA LYS A 126 8.64 -22.83 2.28
C LYS A 126 8.50 -21.75 3.36
N LYS A 127 9.60 -21.19 3.87
CA LYS A 127 9.56 -20.09 4.86
C LYS A 127 8.81 -18.87 4.35
N ILE A 128 8.99 -18.53 3.06
CA ILE A 128 8.26 -17.41 2.44
C ILE A 128 6.76 -17.74 2.37
N ASN A 129 6.39 -18.94 1.92
CA ASN A 129 5.00 -19.37 1.85
C ASN A 129 4.31 -19.38 3.22
N ASP A 130 4.93 -20.01 4.22
CA ASP A 130 4.41 -20.06 5.58
C ASP A 130 4.21 -18.64 6.17
N GLY A 131 5.12 -17.71 5.83
CA GLY A 131 5.02 -16.30 6.24
C GLY A 131 3.85 -15.56 5.58
N LEU A 132 3.59 -15.80 4.29
CA LEU A 132 2.43 -15.21 3.59
C LEU A 132 1.11 -15.74 4.16
N GLU A 133 1.02 -17.04 4.44
CA GLU A 133 -0.18 -17.64 5.04
C GLU A 133 -0.51 -17.09 6.44
N LEU A 134 0.51 -16.69 7.21
CA LEU A 134 0.31 -16.03 8.51
C LEU A 134 -0.25 -14.61 8.34
N LEU A 135 0.28 -13.83 7.39
CA LEU A 135 -0.22 -12.48 7.11
C LEU A 135 -1.69 -12.47 6.66
N ASP A 136 -2.10 -13.48 5.91
CA ASP A 136 -3.50 -13.63 5.46
C ASP A 136 -4.46 -14.00 6.60
N LYS A 137 -3.99 -14.71 7.63
CA LYS A 137 -4.78 -14.99 8.84
C LYS A 137 -4.97 -13.73 9.69
N ASP A 138 -3.95 -12.87 9.76
CA ASP A 138 -3.99 -11.61 10.52
C ASP A 138 -4.83 -10.51 9.84
N SER A 139 -4.88 -10.49 8.51
CA SER A 139 -5.74 -9.54 7.77
C SER A 139 -7.23 -9.90 7.90
N LYS A 140 -7.56 -11.20 7.98
CA LYS A 140 -8.92 -11.71 8.20
C LYS A 140 -9.42 -11.54 9.65
N SER A 141 -8.52 -11.45 10.63
CA SER A 141 -8.90 -11.20 12.04
C SER A 141 -9.20 -9.72 12.30
N LYS A 142 -8.49 -8.79 11.64
CA LYS A 142 -8.71 -7.32 11.76
C LYS A 142 -10.02 -6.83 11.11
N SER A 143 -10.53 -7.53 10.11
CA SER A 143 -11.78 -7.18 9.41
C SER A 143 -13.07 -7.51 10.19
N LYS A 144 -12.98 -8.23 11.31
CA LYS A 144 -14.12 -8.53 12.20
C LYS A 144 -14.27 -7.63 13.42
N VAL A 145 -13.34 -6.68 13.65
CA VAL A 145 -13.39 -5.77 14.80
C VAL A 145 -13.60 -4.34 14.31
N SER A 146 -14.86 -3.96 14.10
CA SER A 146 -15.24 -2.56 14.01
C SER A 146 -15.36 -1.95 15.42
N VAL A 147 -14.65 -0.83 15.60
CA VAL A 147 -14.79 0.21 16.64
C VAL A 147 -14.14 -0.05 18.02
N LYS A 148 -12.87 0.35 18.16
CA LYS A 148 -12.45 1.50 18.99
C LYS A 148 -11.02 1.92 18.62
N HIS A 149 -10.85 3.22 18.44
CA HIS A 149 -9.58 3.87 18.13
C HIS A 149 -8.71 3.87 19.39
N GLU A 150 -7.66 3.05 19.41
CA GLU A 150 -6.56 3.15 20.36
C GLU A 150 -5.27 3.09 19.52
N VAL A 151 -4.43 4.11 19.67
CA VAL A 151 -3.19 4.33 18.91
C VAL A 151 -2.18 3.24 19.27
N PRO A 152 -1.57 2.51 18.30
CA PRO A 152 -0.53 1.54 18.60
C PRO A 152 0.76 2.24 19.02
N VAL A 153 1.14 2.10 20.30
CA VAL A 153 2.45 2.48 20.81
C VAL A 153 3.50 1.50 20.24
N PRO A 154 4.60 1.96 19.63
CA PRO A 154 5.65 1.07 19.18
C PRO A 154 6.38 0.43 20.37
N SER A 155 6.49 -0.90 20.31
CA SER A 155 7.19 -1.70 21.30
C SER A 155 8.71 -1.57 21.16
N SER A 156 9.34 -1.14 22.27
CA SER A 156 10.74 -1.31 22.65
C SER A 156 11.77 -0.27 22.14
N GLY A 157 12.41 0.38 23.12
CA GLY A 157 13.75 -0.05 23.51
C GLY A 157 14.88 0.94 23.31
N LYS A 158 15.09 1.86 24.27
CA LYS A 158 16.43 2.23 24.80
C LYS A 158 16.30 2.57 26.29
N ARG A 159 17.03 1.86 27.15
CA ARG A 159 17.13 2.14 28.59
C ARG A 159 17.77 3.51 28.79
N LEU A 160 17.17 4.31 29.66
CA LEU A 160 17.71 5.56 30.17
C LEU A 160 19.05 5.27 30.88
N LEU A 161 20.11 5.97 30.47
CA LEU A 161 21.37 5.96 31.20
C LEU A 161 21.15 6.64 32.55
N GLN A 162 21.15 5.87 33.63
CA GLN A 162 21.23 6.41 34.98
C GLN A 162 22.61 7.07 35.13
N ARG A 163 22.62 8.40 35.20
CA ARG A 163 23.80 9.16 35.64
C ARG A 163 23.94 8.85 37.12
N GLY A 164 24.91 8.01 37.46
CA GLY A 164 25.28 7.76 38.85
C GLY A 164 25.69 9.07 39.51
N GLU A 165 24.93 9.48 40.53
CA GLU A 165 25.40 10.43 41.51
C GLU A 165 26.54 9.77 42.27
N ARG A 166 27.74 10.34 42.16
CA ARG A 166 28.82 10.11 43.11
C ARG A 166 28.99 11.42 43.88
N SER A 167 28.49 11.41 45.11
CA SER A 167 29.07 11.91 46.37
C SER A 167 30.57 12.23 46.31
N ASP A 168 31.20 13.11 47.09
CA ASP A 168 30.82 14.10 48.11
C ASP A 168 32.13 14.86 48.45
N SER A 169 31.97 15.99 49.13
CA SER A 169 32.92 16.61 50.10
C SER A 169 34.14 17.45 49.68
N ASP A 170 34.17 18.60 50.38
CA ASP A 170 35.18 19.64 50.70
C ASP A 170 35.83 20.47 49.57
#